data_AF-A0A9Q4BMX9-F1
#
_entry.id   AF-A0A9Q4BMX9-F1
#
_cell.length_a   1.000
_cell.length_b   1.000
_cell.length_c   1.000
_cell.angle_alpha   90.00
_cell.angle_beta   90.00
_cell.angle_gamma   90.00
#
_symmetry.space_group_name_H-M   'P 1'
#
loop_
_entity.id
_entity.type
_entity.pdbx_description
1 polymer ?
#
loop_
_entity_poly.entity_id
_entity_poly.type
_entity_poly.pdbx_seq_one_letter_code
_entity_poly.pdbx_strand_id
1 'polypeptide(L)'
;MLKDFKSLHPATKTNLFLGNGFSIGIYDKFAYSSLLDIAQDQGYMTSTELRLFKKLNTVNFELVLSKLSIASTVNNILNLDYQTPKEKYDLIRDALIKCVNYVHPQFSELDDSWLNTVSTEFSKYHEIYTTNYDLILYWIMSCNEFRKFTDYFWSQDLTFDQFNTELWNNHIPVHYLHGALFIFVDYFKVKKVKKTNLSSLLGSIDKQLRKNEVPLFISEGTAKQKKQTIYKDPYLTFVYNCYLNMKKGLTIYGFSFSDCDSHIISGINNNKKLKHIAVSIYTAGKTREDLKDEVAEIKFKLKPFRSREDTTLEFFKYNTSPFYYKE
;
A
#
# COMPACT_ATOMS: atom_id res chain seq x y z
N MET A 1 10.18 25.03 -3.87
CA MET A 1 8.77 25.46 -3.89
C MET A 1 7.95 24.32 -4.44
N LEU A 2 6.83 23.96 -3.80
CA LEU A 2 5.95 22.88 -4.27
C LEU A 2 5.21 23.32 -5.54
N LYS A 3 5.23 22.47 -6.56
CA LYS A 3 4.54 22.66 -7.83
C LYS A 3 3.07 22.26 -7.74
N ASP A 4 2.29 22.61 -8.74
CA ASP A 4 0.96 22.03 -8.96
C ASP A 4 1.10 20.79 -9.85
N PHE A 5 0.26 19.76 -9.66
CA PHE A 5 0.33 18.49 -10.40
C PHE A 5 0.34 18.68 -11.93
N LYS A 6 -0.42 19.65 -12.45
CA LYS A 6 -0.47 19.96 -13.89
C LYS A 6 0.86 20.50 -14.44
N SER A 7 1.70 21.10 -13.59
CA SER A 7 2.99 21.70 -13.96
C SER A 7 4.19 20.75 -13.82
N LEU A 8 3.96 19.50 -13.40
CA LEU A 8 5.00 18.47 -13.33
C LEU A 8 5.52 18.13 -14.73
N HIS A 9 6.82 17.82 -14.81
CA HIS A 9 7.41 17.38 -16.08
C HIS A 9 6.69 16.12 -16.60
N PRO A 10 6.26 16.06 -17.87
CA PRO A 10 5.49 14.93 -18.41
C PRO A 10 6.16 13.57 -18.18
N ALA A 11 7.49 13.52 -18.28
CA ALA A 11 8.24 12.28 -18.08
C ALA A 11 8.12 11.71 -16.65
N THR A 12 7.76 12.50 -15.63
CA THR A 12 7.48 11.97 -14.27
C THR A 12 6.22 11.13 -14.25
N LYS A 13 5.24 11.42 -15.12
CA LYS A 13 3.93 10.76 -15.19
C LYS A 13 3.93 9.50 -16.08
N THR A 14 5.01 8.72 -16.01
CA THR A 14 5.08 7.42 -16.73
C THR A 14 4.40 6.33 -15.90
N ASN A 15 4.83 6.13 -14.66
CA ASN A 15 4.27 5.16 -13.73
C ASN A 15 3.70 5.88 -12.51
N LEU A 16 2.79 5.23 -11.80
CA LEU A 16 2.15 5.76 -10.59
C LEU A 16 2.45 4.86 -9.39
N PHE A 17 2.74 5.45 -8.24
CA PHE A 17 2.82 4.77 -6.96
C PHE A 17 1.85 5.43 -5.98
N LEU A 18 0.95 4.62 -5.42
CA LEU A 18 -0.03 5.02 -4.41
C LEU A 18 0.39 4.48 -3.04
N GLY A 19 0.63 5.38 -2.09
CA GLY A 19 0.82 5.04 -0.69
C GLY A 19 -0.46 5.23 0.12
N ASN A 20 -0.44 4.80 1.40
CA ASN A 20 -1.62 4.76 2.26
C ASN A 20 -2.33 6.12 2.39
N GLY A 21 -1.57 7.22 2.24
CA GLY A 21 -2.11 8.57 2.21
C GLY A 21 -3.14 8.81 1.10
N PHE A 22 -3.10 8.07 -0.01
CA PHE A 22 -4.14 8.12 -1.05
C PHE A 22 -5.50 7.73 -0.48
N SER A 23 -5.59 6.57 0.17
CA SER A 23 -6.84 6.07 0.75
C SER A 23 -7.27 6.86 1.98
N ILE A 24 -6.31 7.26 2.83
CA ILE A 24 -6.59 8.14 4.00
C ILE A 24 -7.16 9.48 3.54
N GLY A 25 -6.69 10.04 2.43
CA GLY A 25 -7.21 11.28 1.90
C GLY A 25 -8.59 11.18 1.24
N ILE A 26 -9.16 9.98 1.11
CA ILE A 26 -10.52 9.71 0.63
C ILE A 26 -11.42 9.36 1.82
N TYR A 27 -10.89 8.59 2.77
CA TYR A 27 -11.60 8.17 3.96
C TYR A 27 -10.65 8.17 5.16
N ASP A 28 -10.79 9.19 6.00
CA ASP A 28 -9.89 9.47 7.13
C ASP A 28 -9.84 8.34 8.18
N LYS A 29 -10.88 7.49 8.25
CA LYS A 29 -10.92 6.32 9.13
C LYS A 29 -9.88 5.25 8.80
N PHE A 30 -9.23 5.32 7.63
CA PHE A 30 -8.05 4.49 7.34
C PHE A 30 -6.78 4.95 8.06
N ALA A 31 -6.77 6.12 8.70
CA ALA A 31 -5.64 6.56 9.51
C ALA A 31 -5.42 5.63 10.71
N TYR A 32 -4.16 5.37 11.07
CA TYR A 32 -3.85 4.43 12.14
C TYR A 32 -4.39 4.83 13.51
N SER A 33 -4.54 6.13 13.81
CA SER A 33 -5.21 6.58 15.03
C SER A 33 -6.65 6.08 15.06
N SER A 34 -7.40 6.29 13.98
CA SER A 34 -8.79 5.87 13.85
C SER A 34 -8.92 4.35 13.91
N LEU A 35 -8.02 3.61 13.24
CA LEU A 35 -8.03 2.15 13.25
C LEU A 35 -7.72 1.58 14.65
N LEU A 36 -6.87 2.24 15.44
CA LEU A 36 -6.56 1.85 16.81
C LEU A 36 -7.77 2.05 17.74
N ASP A 37 -8.47 3.18 17.61
CA ASP A 37 -9.71 3.45 18.37
C ASP A 37 -10.78 2.40 18.04
N ILE A 38 -10.95 2.08 16.76
CA ILE A 38 -11.91 1.07 16.29
C ILE A 38 -11.53 -0.33 16.79
N ALA A 39 -10.23 -0.67 16.82
CA ALA A 39 -9.80 -1.96 17.33
C ALA A 39 -10.11 -2.12 18.82
N GLN A 40 -10.04 -1.02 19.58
CA GLN A 40 -10.44 -0.97 20.99
C GLN A 40 -11.97 -1.11 21.12
N ASP A 41 -12.73 -0.30 20.39
CA ASP A 41 -14.20 -0.24 20.49
C ASP A 41 -14.87 -1.54 20.04
N GLN A 42 -14.34 -2.20 19.01
CA GLN A 42 -14.85 -3.48 18.52
C GLN A 42 -14.32 -4.68 19.31
N GLY A 43 -13.45 -4.47 20.31
CA GLY A 43 -12.86 -5.55 21.10
C GLY A 43 -11.95 -6.48 20.29
N TYR A 44 -11.36 -6.00 19.18
CA TYR A 44 -10.42 -6.79 18.38
C TYR A 44 -9.05 -6.90 19.05
N MET A 45 -8.75 -6.03 20.02
CA MET A 45 -7.57 -6.07 20.87
C MET A 45 -7.92 -6.05 22.36
N THR A 46 -7.07 -6.63 23.20
CA THR A 46 -7.21 -6.59 24.66
C THR A 46 -6.41 -5.44 25.25
N SER A 47 -6.56 -5.22 26.57
CA SER A 47 -5.78 -4.22 27.31
C SER A 47 -4.26 -4.41 27.18
N THR A 48 -3.80 -5.62 26.89
CA THR A 48 -2.37 -5.92 26.71
C THR A 48 -1.83 -5.31 25.42
N GLU A 49 -2.51 -5.52 24.30
CA GLU A 49 -2.03 -4.99 23.01
C GLU A 49 -2.14 -3.47 22.96
N LEU A 50 -3.23 -2.90 23.46
CA LEU A 50 -3.41 -1.44 23.57
C LEU A 50 -2.31 -0.80 24.44
N ARG A 51 -1.87 -1.50 25.49
CA ARG A 51 -0.74 -1.05 26.32
C ARG A 51 0.59 -1.04 25.54
N LEU A 52 0.79 -1.90 24.54
CA LEU A 52 1.98 -1.85 23.69
C LEU A 52 2.05 -0.53 22.91
N PHE A 53 0.97 -0.15 22.23
CA PHE A 53 0.87 1.13 21.51
C PHE A 53 1.17 2.31 22.43
N LYS A 54 0.53 2.34 23.61
CA LYS A 54 0.73 3.39 24.62
C LYS A 54 2.18 3.44 25.13
N LYS A 55 2.80 2.30 25.44
CA LYS A 55 4.17 2.25 25.98
C LYS A 55 5.23 2.53 24.91
N LEU A 56 4.94 2.24 23.65
CA LEU A 56 5.79 2.58 22.51
C LEU A 56 5.57 4.00 21.99
N ASN A 57 4.62 4.74 22.57
CA ASN A 57 4.23 6.09 22.18
C ASN A 57 3.94 6.19 20.68
N THR A 58 3.14 5.27 20.16
CA THR A 58 2.83 5.21 18.73
C THR A 58 1.42 4.70 18.51
N VAL A 59 0.81 5.14 17.41
CA VAL A 59 -0.41 4.53 16.84
C VAL A 59 -0.10 3.67 15.62
N ASN A 60 1.15 3.67 15.14
CA ASN A 60 1.53 2.99 13.92
C ASN A 60 1.60 1.47 14.13
N PHE A 61 0.65 0.74 13.54
CA PHE A 61 0.57 -0.71 13.61
C PHE A 61 1.84 -1.40 13.08
N GLU A 62 2.39 -0.94 11.96
CA GLU A 62 3.60 -1.53 11.38
C GLU A 62 4.80 -1.42 12.33
N LEU A 63 4.92 -0.31 13.06
CA LEU A 63 6.00 -0.15 14.04
C LEU A 63 5.87 -1.13 15.20
N VAL A 64 4.65 -1.34 15.72
CA VAL A 64 4.39 -2.30 16.81
C VAL A 64 4.62 -3.73 16.35
N LEU A 65 4.08 -4.10 15.18
CA LEU A 65 4.29 -5.40 14.55
C LEU A 65 5.77 -5.67 14.27
N SER A 66 6.51 -4.64 13.82
CA SER A 66 7.96 -4.72 13.63
C SER A 66 8.70 -5.07 14.93
N LYS A 67 8.39 -4.37 16.02
CA LYS A 67 9.01 -4.62 17.33
C LYS A 67 8.69 -6.00 17.88
N LEU A 68 7.44 -6.46 17.74
CA LEU A 68 7.04 -7.81 18.17
C LEU A 68 7.74 -8.91 17.36
N SER A 69 7.89 -8.71 16.04
CA SER A 69 8.61 -9.64 15.18
C SER A 69 10.10 -9.74 15.54
N ILE A 70 10.75 -8.59 15.81
CA ILE A 70 12.14 -8.55 16.29
C ILE A 70 12.24 -9.26 17.64
N ALA A 71 11.34 -8.98 18.58
CA ALA A 71 11.32 -9.61 19.89
C ALA A 71 11.17 -11.14 19.80
N SER A 72 10.23 -11.63 18.98
CA SER A 72 10.08 -13.07 18.74
C SER A 72 11.37 -13.69 18.17
N THR A 73 11.99 -13.05 17.18
CA THR A 73 13.23 -13.53 16.56
C THR A 73 14.38 -13.60 17.56
N VAL A 74 14.60 -12.54 18.35
CA VAL A 74 15.67 -12.47 19.35
C VAL A 74 15.43 -13.48 20.48
N ASN A 75 14.19 -13.57 20.98
CA ASN A 75 13.85 -14.54 22.03
C ASN A 75 14.11 -15.98 21.56
N ASN A 76 13.78 -16.30 20.30
CA ASN A 76 14.04 -17.62 19.74
C ASN A 76 15.55 -17.94 19.71
N ILE A 77 16.40 -16.98 19.30
CA ILE A 77 17.86 -17.15 19.28
C ILE A 77 18.42 -17.36 20.70
N LEU A 78 17.86 -16.64 21.69
CA LEU A 78 18.29 -16.72 23.08
C LEU A 78 17.67 -17.90 23.87
N ASN A 79 16.86 -18.74 23.21
CA ASN A 79 16.07 -19.79 23.86
C ASN A 79 15.15 -19.28 24.98
N LEU A 80 14.58 -18.08 24.79
CA LEU A 80 13.54 -17.48 25.61
C LEU A 80 12.16 -17.68 24.96
N ASP A 81 11.08 -17.31 25.66
CA ASP A 81 9.73 -17.36 25.12
C ASP A 81 9.55 -16.42 23.90
N TYR A 82 9.56 -17.02 22.71
CA TYR A 82 9.33 -16.33 21.44
C TYR A 82 7.87 -16.42 20.97
N GLN A 83 7.06 -17.26 21.61
CA GLN A 83 5.69 -17.53 21.20
C GLN A 83 4.77 -16.40 21.66
N THR A 84 4.92 -15.89 22.89
CA THR A 84 4.11 -14.76 23.35
C THR A 84 4.21 -13.54 22.41
N PRO A 85 5.40 -13.03 22.02
CA PRO A 85 5.48 -11.93 21.06
C PRO A 85 4.87 -12.26 19.69
N LYS A 86 4.96 -13.52 19.25
CA LYS A 86 4.39 -13.98 17.98
C LYS A 86 2.86 -14.01 18.03
N GLU A 87 2.26 -14.52 19.10
CA GLU A 87 0.80 -14.51 19.28
C GLU A 87 0.26 -13.09 19.33
N LYS A 88 0.95 -12.18 20.02
CA LYS A 88 0.59 -10.75 20.05
C LYS A 88 0.74 -10.10 18.68
N TYR A 89 1.74 -10.50 17.92
CA TYR A 89 1.91 -10.07 16.54
C TYR A 89 0.71 -10.50 15.67
N ASP A 90 0.36 -11.78 15.71
CA ASP A 90 -0.74 -12.33 14.91
C ASP A 90 -2.08 -11.67 15.28
N LEU A 91 -2.34 -11.46 16.58
CA LEU A 91 -3.55 -10.78 17.06
C LEU A 91 -3.64 -9.33 16.57
N ILE A 92 -2.55 -8.55 16.67
CA ILE A 92 -2.55 -7.15 16.20
C ILE A 92 -2.68 -7.07 14.68
N ARG A 93 -2.04 -7.97 13.93
CA ARG A 93 -2.17 -8.05 12.47
C ARG A 93 -3.62 -8.33 12.09
N ASP A 94 -4.23 -9.32 12.71
CA ASP A 94 -5.61 -9.73 12.41
C ASP A 94 -6.61 -8.64 12.83
N ALA A 95 -6.35 -7.94 13.94
CA ALA A 95 -7.13 -6.77 14.36
C ALA A 95 -7.06 -5.64 13.32
N LEU A 96 -5.87 -5.34 12.79
CA LEU A 96 -5.70 -4.33 11.74
C LEU A 96 -6.52 -4.68 10.49
N ILE A 97 -6.45 -5.93 10.03
CA ILE A 97 -7.20 -6.39 8.86
C ILE A 97 -8.72 -6.27 9.09
N LYS A 98 -9.19 -6.67 10.29
CA LYS A 98 -10.60 -6.53 10.68
C LYS A 98 -11.04 -5.07 10.74
N CYS A 99 -10.21 -4.17 11.29
CA CYS A 99 -10.51 -2.74 11.33
C CYS A 99 -10.60 -2.14 9.93
N VAL A 100 -9.63 -2.42 9.04
CA VAL A 100 -9.66 -1.93 7.66
C VAL A 100 -10.91 -2.41 6.92
N ASN A 101 -11.28 -3.68 7.09
CA ASN A 101 -12.51 -4.23 6.51
C ASN A 101 -13.78 -3.58 7.11
N TYR A 102 -13.79 -3.34 8.42
CA TYR A 102 -14.93 -2.77 9.13
C TYR A 102 -15.20 -1.30 8.75
N VAL A 103 -14.14 -0.49 8.62
CA VAL A 103 -14.28 0.93 8.26
C VAL A 103 -14.42 1.14 6.77
N HIS A 104 -14.19 0.12 5.95
CA HIS A 104 -14.19 0.28 4.52
C HIS A 104 -15.53 0.88 4.07
N PRO A 105 -15.55 1.98 3.29
CA PRO A 105 -16.80 2.47 2.71
C PRO A 105 -17.43 1.38 1.84
N GLN A 106 -18.66 1.58 1.39
CA GLN A 106 -19.27 0.86 0.28
C GLN A 106 -18.93 1.59 -1.02
N PHE A 107 -18.93 0.84 -2.14
CA PHE A 107 -18.61 1.43 -3.45
C PHE A 107 -19.55 2.59 -3.80
N SER A 108 -20.82 2.48 -3.40
CA SER A 108 -21.85 3.50 -3.61
C SER A 108 -21.69 4.76 -2.76
N GLU A 109 -20.80 4.77 -1.77
CA GLU A 109 -20.53 5.95 -0.94
C GLU A 109 -19.46 6.87 -1.56
N LEU A 110 -18.78 6.41 -2.61
CA LEU A 110 -17.80 7.22 -3.34
C LEU A 110 -18.47 8.03 -4.43
N ASP A 111 -18.02 9.27 -4.62
CA ASP A 111 -18.49 10.15 -5.69
C ASP A 111 -18.14 9.58 -7.09
N ASP A 112 -19.17 9.35 -7.91
CA ASP A 112 -19.04 8.81 -9.27
C ASP A 112 -18.24 9.72 -10.21
N SER A 113 -18.36 11.03 -10.08
CA SER A 113 -17.62 12.01 -10.90
C SER A 113 -16.14 11.96 -10.58
N TRP A 114 -15.79 11.87 -9.29
CA TRP A 114 -14.42 11.67 -8.83
C TRP A 114 -13.87 10.32 -9.30
N LEU A 115 -14.62 9.23 -9.12
CA LEU A 115 -14.23 7.89 -9.57
C LEU A 115 -13.90 7.87 -11.07
N ASN A 116 -14.75 8.46 -11.90
CA ASN A 116 -14.54 8.57 -13.34
C ASN A 116 -13.32 9.44 -13.69
N THR A 117 -13.13 10.55 -12.98
CA THR A 117 -11.97 11.44 -13.16
C THR A 117 -10.66 10.71 -12.85
N VAL A 118 -10.61 10.00 -11.72
CA VAL A 118 -9.41 9.27 -11.29
C VAL A 118 -9.16 8.07 -12.18
N SER A 119 -10.18 7.29 -12.54
CA SER A 119 -10.05 6.16 -13.46
C SER A 119 -9.52 6.61 -14.83
N THR A 120 -9.98 7.76 -15.32
CA THR A 120 -9.48 8.37 -16.57
C THR A 120 -8.02 8.79 -16.44
N GLU A 121 -7.63 9.45 -15.34
CA GLU A 121 -6.25 9.85 -15.13
C GLU A 121 -5.31 8.64 -14.96
N PHE A 122 -5.73 7.62 -14.19
CA PHE A 122 -4.99 6.37 -14.03
C PHE A 122 -4.76 5.68 -15.36
N SER A 123 -5.70 5.80 -16.30
CA SER A 123 -5.57 5.23 -17.64
C SER A 123 -4.49 5.87 -18.53
N LYS A 124 -3.80 6.91 -18.06
CA LYS A 124 -2.69 7.57 -18.76
C LYS A 124 -1.32 7.03 -18.34
N TYR A 125 -1.25 6.29 -17.25
CA TYR A 125 -0.02 5.69 -16.75
C TYR A 125 0.26 4.36 -17.44
N HIS A 126 1.53 3.98 -17.49
CA HIS A 126 1.96 2.70 -18.03
C HIS A 126 1.73 1.57 -17.04
N GLU A 127 2.04 1.82 -15.75
CA GLU A 127 1.96 0.83 -14.67
C GLU A 127 1.56 1.56 -13.37
N ILE A 128 0.81 0.88 -12.51
CA ILE A 128 0.37 1.41 -11.21
C ILE A 128 0.86 0.47 -10.10
N TYR A 129 1.50 1.04 -9.10
CA TYR A 129 2.00 0.37 -7.91
C TYR A 129 1.25 0.88 -6.69
N THR A 130 0.98 0.00 -5.73
CA THR A 130 0.33 0.40 -4.48
C THR A 130 0.84 -0.41 -3.29
N THR A 131 0.88 0.24 -2.13
CA THR A 131 1.04 -0.41 -0.82
C THR A 131 -0.27 -0.43 -0.04
N ASN A 132 -1.35 0.09 -0.63
CA ASN A 132 -2.65 0.19 0.03
C ASN A 132 -3.33 -1.16 0.04
N TYR A 133 -3.98 -1.46 1.16
CA TYR A 133 -4.63 -2.74 1.41
C TYR A 133 -6.12 -2.72 1.09
N ASP A 134 -6.73 -1.55 1.09
CA ASP A 134 -8.16 -1.35 0.87
C ASP A 134 -8.59 -1.63 -0.60
N LEU A 135 -9.89 -1.51 -0.85
CA LEU A 135 -10.54 -1.78 -2.13
C LEU A 135 -10.70 -0.53 -3.01
N ILE A 136 -10.23 0.65 -2.58
CA ILE A 136 -10.49 1.89 -3.32
C ILE A 136 -9.87 1.83 -4.72
N LEU A 137 -8.63 1.37 -4.84
CA LEU A 137 -7.98 1.19 -6.15
C LEU A 137 -8.72 0.13 -7.00
N TYR A 138 -9.11 -0.99 -6.38
CA TYR A 138 -9.89 -2.04 -7.03
C TYR A 138 -11.20 -1.48 -7.62
N TRP A 139 -11.88 -0.60 -6.89
CA TRP A 139 -13.10 0.03 -7.34
C TRP A 139 -12.89 1.02 -8.47
N ILE A 140 -11.84 1.84 -8.41
CA ILE A 140 -11.46 2.75 -9.52
C ILE A 140 -11.18 1.97 -10.81
N MET A 141 -10.54 0.80 -10.69
CA MET A 141 -10.34 -0.12 -11.82
C MET A 141 -11.67 -0.67 -12.36
N SER A 142 -12.64 -0.91 -11.48
CA SER A 142 -13.94 -1.47 -11.83
C SER A 142 -14.87 -0.50 -12.58
N CYS A 143 -14.64 0.82 -12.50
CA CYS A 143 -15.45 1.84 -13.19
C CYS A 143 -15.53 1.65 -14.71
N ASN A 144 -14.52 1.03 -15.31
CA ASN A 144 -14.48 0.71 -16.74
C ASN A 144 -14.59 -0.79 -17.00
N GLU A 145 -15.29 -1.54 -16.14
CA GLU A 145 -15.40 -3.01 -16.18
C GLU A 145 -14.02 -3.71 -16.28
N PHE A 146 -12.99 -3.13 -15.66
CA PHE A 146 -11.60 -3.59 -15.77
C PHE A 146 -11.02 -3.62 -17.20
N ARG A 147 -11.71 -3.08 -18.22
CA ARG A 147 -11.28 -3.14 -19.64
C ARG A 147 -9.91 -2.49 -19.93
N LYS A 148 -9.43 -1.63 -19.02
CA LYS A 148 -8.13 -0.95 -19.15
C LYS A 148 -7.07 -1.46 -18.18
N PHE A 149 -7.47 -2.14 -17.11
CA PHE A 149 -6.57 -2.46 -16.00
C PHE A 149 -6.48 -3.97 -15.82
N THR A 150 -5.32 -4.46 -15.39
CA THR A 150 -5.14 -5.87 -15.07
C THR A 150 -4.31 -6.03 -13.80
N ASP A 151 -4.53 -7.10 -13.06
CA ASP A 151 -3.85 -7.39 -11.80
C ASP A 151 -3.27 -8.80 -11.73
N TYR A 152 -3.11 -9.47 -12.89
CA TYR A 152 -2.52 -10.81 -13.02
C TYR A 152 -3.37 -11.96 -12.48
N PHE A 153 -4.62 -11.70 -12.08
CA PHE A 153 -5.57 -12.72 -11.63
C PHE A 153 -6.65 -13.02 -12.69
N TRP A 154 -6.24 -13.25 -13.95
CA TRP A 154 -7.14 -13.52 -15.08
C TRP A 154 -7.39 -15.01 -15.35
N SER A 155 -6.80 -15.92 -14.57
CA SER A 155 -7.11 -17.35 -14.67
C SER A 155 -8.58 -17.62 -14.32
N GLN A 156 -9.12 -18.77 -14.74
CA GLN A 156 -10.50 -19.15 -14.47
C GLN A 156 -10.85 -19.14 -12.97
N ASP A 157 -9.89 -19.53 -12.13
CA ASP A 157 -10.02 -19.59 -10.67
C ASP A 157 -9.56 -18.31 -9.97
N LEU A 158 -9.18 -17.28 -10.73
CA LEU A 158 -8.58 -16.03 -10.24
C LEU A 158 -7.33 -16.24 -9.39
N THR A 159 -6.51 -17.19 -9.79
CA THR A 159 -5.21 -17.48 -9.19
C THR A 159 -4.09 -16.84 -9.99
N PHE A 160 -3.08 -16.32 -9.29
CA PHE A 160 -1.87 -15.85 -9.93
C PHE A 160 -1.08 -17.03 -10.53
N ASP A 161 -0.62 -16.87 -11.76
CA ASP A 161 0.26 -17.82 -12.45
C ASP A 161 1.52 -17.10 -12.93
N GLN A 162 2.65 -17.40 -12.28
CA GLN A 162 3.95 -16.80 -12.60
C GLN A 162 4.42 -17.11 -14.04
N PHE A 163 3.89 -18.15 -14.68
CA PHE A 163 4.23 -18.53 -16.05
C PHE A 163 3.33 -17.86 -17.09
N ASN A 164 2.25 -17.21 -16.65
CA ASN A 164 1.31 -16.50 -17.51
C ASN A 164 1.21 -15.04 -17.05
N THR A 165 2.24 -14.26 -17.35
CA THR A 165 2.37 -12.85 -16.93
C THR A 165 2.52 -11.88 -18.10
N GLU A 166 2.39 -12.37 -19.34
CA GLU A 166 2.45 -11.54 -20.54
C GLU A 166 1.19 -10.67 -20.66
N LEU A 167 1.38 -9.36 -20.79
CA LEU A 167 0.28 -8.42 -20.90
C LEU A 167 -0.26 -8.39 -22.33
N TRP A 168 -1.58 -8.45 -22.46
CA TRP A 168 -2.28 -8.33 -23.75
C TRP A 168 -3.10 -7.03 -23.81
N ASN A 169 -3.44 -6.58 -25.03
CA ASN A 169 -4.41 -5.49 -25.29
C ASN A 169 -4.12 -4.14 -24.61
N ASN A 170 -2.85 -3.77 -24.40
CA ASN A 170 -2.44 -2.52 -23.76
C ASN A 170 -3.08 -2.27 -22.38
N HIS A 171 -3.41 -3.32 -21.63
CA HIS A 171 -3.87 -3.16 -20.25
C HIS A 171 -2.76 -2.58 -19.38
N ILE A 172 -3.17 -1.72 -18.44
CA ILE A 172 -2.32 -1.10 -17.44
C ILE A 172 -2.23 -2.05 -16.25
N PRO A 173 -1.07 -2.65 -15.97
CA PRO A 173 -0.91 -3.53 -14.83
C PRO A 173 -0.95 -2.76 -13.51
N VAL A 174 -1.61 -3.38 -12.53
CA VAL A 174 -1.72 -2.89 -11.16
C VAL A 174 -1.03 -3.88 -10.23
N HIS A 175 -0.09 -3.36 -9.44
CA HIS A 175 0.85 -4.12 -8.63
C HIS A 175 0.62 -3.85 -7.14
N TYR A 176 0.03 -4.82 -6.43
CA TYR A 176 -0.20 -4.77 -4.99
C TYR A 176 1.04 -5.24 -4.21
N LEU A 177 1.99 -4.32 -3.98
CA LEU A 177 3.33 -4.64 -3.47
C LEU A 177 3.35 -5.22 -2.07
N HIS A 178 2.33 -4.89 -1.24
CA HIS A 178 2.17 -5.42 0.10
C HIS A 178 0.95 -6.37 0.20
N GLY A 179 0.43 -6.82 -0.94
CA GLY A 179 -0.83 -7.54 -1.04
C GLY A 179 -2.05 -6.61 -0.90
N ALA A 180 -3.22 -7.19 -0.72
CA ALA A 180 -4.48 -6.45 -0.61
C ALA A 180 -5.54 -7.28 0.13
N LEU A 181 -6.55 -6.61 0.68
CA LEU A 181 -7.63 -7.23 1.47
C LEU A 181 -8.41 -8.32 0.69
N PHE A 182 -8.39 -8.28 -0.64
CA PHE A 182 -9.06 -9.24 -1.51
C PHE A 182 -8.12 -10.31 -2.11
N ILE A 183 -6.85 -10.34 -1.73
CA ILE A 183 -5.87 -11.34 -2.19
C ILE A 183 -5.58 -12.27 -1.02
N PHE A 184 -5.70 -13.58 -1.20
CA PHE A 184 -5.52 -14.60 -0.16
C PHE A 184 -4.56 -15.68 -0.64
N VAL A 185 -4.00 -16.46 0.29
CA VAL A 185 -3.18 -17.63 -0.02
C VAL A 185 -3.94 -18.89 0.38
N ASP A 186 -4.22 -19.75 -0.60
CA ASP A 186 -4.95 -21.01 -0.44
C ASP A 186 -4.11 -22.17 -1.01
N TYR A 187 -3.71 -23.13 -0.17
CA TYR A 187 -2.85 -24.27 -0.53
C TYR A 187 -1.68 -23.90 -1.49
N PHE A 188 -0.88 -22.90 -1.12
CA PHE A 188 0.25 -22.37 -1.92
C PHE A 188 -0.11 -21.60 -3.20
N LYS A 189 -1.40 -21.36 -3.47
CA LYS A 189 -1.86 -20.52 -4.58
C LYS A 189 -2.29 -19.16 -4.06
N VAL A 190 -1.82 -18.11 -4.70
CA VAL A 190 -2.30 -16.75 -4.45
C VAL A 190 -3.57 -16.55 -5.26
N LYS A 191 -4.68 -16.23 -4.60
CA LYS A 191 -6.01 -16.14 -5.19
C LYS A 191 -6.68 -14.82 -4.87
N LYS A 192 -7.36 -14.26 -5.86
CA LYS A 192 -8.21 -13.07 -5.73
C LYS A 192 -9.66 -13.45 -5.42
N VAL A 193 -10.24 -12.76 -4.46
CA VAL A 193 -11.67 -12.82 -4.14
C VAL A 193 -12.44 -11.93 -5.10
N LYS A 194 -13.58 -12.44 -5.59
CA LYS A 194 -14.53 -11.67 -6.39
C LYS A 194 -15.88 -11.57 -5.70
N LYS A 195 -16.65 -10.55 -6.09
CA LYS A 195 -18.08 -10.47 -5.82
C LYS A 195 -18.77 -11.76 -6.32
N THR A 196 -19.74 -12.26 -5.56
CA THR A 196 -20.60 -13.36 -5.98
C THR A 196 -22.03 -12.87 -6.20
N ASN A 197 -22.90 -13.70 -6.76
CA ASN A 197 -24.33 -13.37 -6.87
C ASN A 197 -25.01 -13.22 -5.50
N LEU A 198 -24.41 -13.76 -4.44
CA LEU A 198 -24.98 -13.83 -3.09
C LEU A 198 -24.34 -12.83 -2.12
N SER A 199 -23.21 -12.21 -2.47
CA SER A 199 -22.45 -11.35 -1.56
C SER A 199 -21.68 -10.25 -2.28
N SER A 200 -21.62 -9.07 -1.65
CA SER A 200 -20.68 -8.01 -2.05
C SER A 200 -19.23 -8.50 -1.94
N LEU A 201 -18.28 -7.76 -2.51
CA LEU A 201 -16.86 -8.10 -2.36
C LEU A 201 -16.44 -8.07 -0.88
N LEU A 202 -16.85 -7.02 -0.15
CA LEU A 202 -16.62 -6.91 1.30
C LEU A 202 -17.26 -8.06 2.08
N GLY A 203 -18.49 -8.47 1.74
CA GLY A 203 -19.12 -9.64 2.38
C GLY A 203 -18.41 -10.95 2.07
N SER A 204 -17.79 -11.07 0.90
CA SER A 204 -17.01 -12.25 0.51
C SER A 204 -15.67 -12.31 1.24
N ILE A 205 -15.02 -11.17 1.43
CA ILE A 205 -13.81 -11.00 2.25
C ILE A 205 -14.12 -11.32 3.72
N ASP A 206 -15.19 -10.73 4.27
CA ASP A 206 -15.62 -10.96 5.65
C ASP A 206 -15.88 -12.46 5.91
N LYS A 207 -16.49 -13.17 4.96
CA LYS A 207 -16.68 -14.62 5.05
C LYS A 207 -15.36 -15.39 5.13
N GLN A 208 -14.30 -14.97 4.43
CA GLN A 208 -12.98 -15.61 4.49
C GLN A 208 -12.29 -15.30 5.82
N LEU A 209 -12.34 -14.05 6.27
CA LEU A 209 -11.82 -13.64 7.58
C LEU A 209 -12.46 -14.44 8.72
N ARG A 210 -13.77 -14.72 8.67
CA ARG A 210 -14.47 -15.57 9.66
C ARG A 210 -14.04 -17.03 9.65
N LYS A 211 -13.42 -17.52 8.57
CA LYS A 211 -12.83 -18.87 8.49
C LYS A 211 -11.38 -18.91 8.98
N ASN A 212 -10.86 -17.81 9.52
CA ASN A 212 -9.45 -17.62 9.85
C ASN A 212 -8.52 -17.71 8.63
N GLU A 213 -9.06 -17.47 7.42
CA GLU A 213 -8.24 -17.23 6.22
C GLU A 213 -7.79 -15.77 6.28
N VAL A 214 -6.47 -15.55 6.23
CA VAL A 214 -5.88 -14.21 6.31
C VAL A 214 -5.48 -13.75 4.90
N PRO A 215 -5.85 -12.53 4.49
CA PRO A 215 -5.38 -11.96 3.24
C PRO A 215 -3.85 -11.94 3.18
N LEU A 216 -3.31 -12.02 1.97
CA LEU A 216 -1.92 -11.74 1.69
C LEU A 216 -1.64 -10.28 2.05
N PHE A 217 -0.95 -10.08 3.18
CA PHE A 217 -0.84 -8.80 3.85
C PHE A 217 0.56 -8.64 4.44
N ILE A 218 1.34 -7.70 3.91
CA ILE A 218 2.71 -7.40 4.37
C ILE A 218 2.72 -6.21 5.33
N SER A 219 2.34 -6.46 6.58
CA SER A 219 2.52 -5.49 7.69
C SER A 219 3.80 -5.71 8.49
N GLU A 220 4.66 -6.61 8.01
CA GLU A 220 5.68 -7.20 8.84
C GLU A 220 6.81 -6.24 9.20
N GLY A 221 7.36 -6.42 10.40
CA GLY A 221 8.80 -6.46 10.58
C GLY A 221 9.63 -5.23 10.21
N THR A 222 10.94 -5.42 10.20
CA THR A 222 11.88 -4.52 9.52
C THR A 222 11.73 -4.67 8.01
N ALA A 223 12.19 -3.70 7.22
CA ALA A 223 12.18 -3.82 5.76
C ALA A 223 12.90 -5.09 5.24
N LYS A 224 13.87 -5.63 6.00
CA LYS A 224 14.53 -6.92 5.68
C LYS A 224 13.56 -8.10 5.79
N GLN A 225 12.70 -8.12 6.81
CA GLN A 225 11.69 -9.16 7.01
C GLN A 225 10.59 -9.05 5.96
N LYS A 226 10.06 -7.85 5.68
CA LYS A 226 9.12 -7.62 4.57
C LYS A 226 9.68 -8.19 3.26
N LYS A 227 10.96 -7.92 2.97
CA LYS A 227 11.63 -8.44 1.77
C LYS A 227 11.72 -9.98 1.75
N GLN A 228 11.96 -10.62 2.89
CA GLN A 228 11.99 -12.08 2.99
C GLN A 228 10.61 -12.69 2.71
N THR A 229 9.54 -12.09 3.23
CA THR A 229 8.18 -12.59 2.98
C THR A 229 7.72 -12.32 1.56
N ILE A 230 8.06 -11.15 0.99
CA ILE A 230 7.89 -10.87 -0.43
C ILE A 230 8.52 -11.99 -1.28
N TYR A 231 9.77 -12.40 -0.95
CA TYR A 231 10.46 -13.46 -1.70
C TYR A 231 9.96 -14.89 -1.47
N LYS A 232 9.13 -15.11 -0.44
CA LYS A 232 8.49 -16.41 -0.19
C LYS A 232 7.17 -16.56 -0.96
N ASP A 233 6.55 -15.45 -1.34
CA ASP A 233 5.30 -15.44 -2.08
C ASP A 233 5.54 -15.18 -3.58
N PRO A 234 5.10 -16.08 -4.49
CA PRO A 234 5.32 -15.93 -5.92
C PRO A 234 4.73 -14.64 -6.51
N TYR A 235 3.55 -14.22 -6.05
CA TYR A 235 2.89 -13.01 -6.53
C TYR A 235 3.65 -11.77 -6.07
N LEU A 236 3.94 -11.66 -4.77
CA LEU A 236 4.67 -10.51 -4.22
C LEU A 236 6.07 -10.40 -4.83
N THR A 237 6.77 -11.51 -5.01
CA THR A 237 8.06 -11.56 -5.69
C THR A 237 7.95 -10.99 -7.10
N PHE A 238 6.96 -11.44 -7.86
CA PHE A 238 6.73 -11.00 -9.22
C PHE A 238 6.45 -9.49 -9.29
N VAL A 239 5.47 -8.99 -8.55
CA VAL A 239 5.10 -7.55 -8.61
C VAL A 239 6.20 -6.65 -8.06
N TYR A 240 6.98 -7.12 -7.08
CA TYR A 240 8.15 -6.39 -6.59
C TYR A 240 9.27 -6.35 -7.65
N ASN A 241 9.47 -7.43 -8.42
CA ASN A 241 10.41 -7.43 -9.53
C ASN A 241 9.98 -6.49 -10.67
N CYS A 242 8.68 -6.38 -10.96
CA CYS A 242 8.15 -5.34 -11.86
C CYS A 242 8.54 -3.95 -11.36
N TYR A 243 8.27 -3.66 -10.08
CA TYR A 243 8.62 -2.40 -9.43
C TYR A 243 10.12 -2.06 -9.51
N LEU A 244 10.99 -3.04 -9.27
CA LEU A 244 12.44 -2.84 -9.38
C LEU A 244 12.91 -2.57 -10.82
N ASN A 245 12.13 -2.97 -11.83
CA ASN A 245 12.46 -2.85 -13.24
C ASN A 245 11.71 -1.74 -13.98
N MET A 246 10.86 -0.96 -13.29
CA MET A 246 10.15 0.19 -13.87
C MET A 246 11.13 1.15 -14.55
N LYS A 247 10.66 1.84 -15.59
CA LYS A 247 11.50 2.72 -16.44
C LYS A 247 10.94 4.13 -16.51
N LYS A 248 11.80 5.08 -16.89
CA LYS A 248 11.46 6.49 -17.14
C LYS A 248 11.04 7.23 -15.86
N GLY A 249 9.75 7.30 -15.57
CA GLY A 249 9.19 8.20 -14.55
C GLY A 249 8.35 7.51 -13.48
N LEU A 250 8.29 8.13 -12.30
CA LEU A 250 7.39 7.71 -11.23
C LEU A 250 6.75 8.92 -10.54
N THR A 251 5.43 8.99 -10.57
CA THR A 251 4.65 9.87 -9.69
C THR A 251 4.31 9.10 -8.42
N ILE A 252 4.74 9.61 -7.26
CA ILE A 252 4.48 9.04 -5.94
C ILE A 252 3.43 9.91 -5.24
N TYR A 253 2.31 9.31 -4.84
CA TYR A 253 1.20 10.01 -4.21
C TYR A 253 0.80 9.37 -2.87
N GLY A 254 0.82 10.16 -1.79
CA GLY A 254 0.37 9.70 -0.47
C GLY A 254 1.31 8.71 0.22
N PHE A 255 2.59 8.67 -0.16
CA PHE A 255 3.59 7.80 0.47
C PHE A 255 4.32 8.53 1.59
N SER A 256 4.42 7.92 2.77
CA SER A 256 4.99 8.52 3.98
C SER A 256 6.53 8.51 4.03
N PHE A 257 7.19 7.77 3.13
CA PHE A 257 8.64 7.53 3.18
C PHE A 257 9.13 7.03 4.56
N SER A 258 8.30 6.30 5.29
CA SER A 258 8.65 5.75 6.60
C SER A 258 9.78 4.71 6.50
N ASP A 259 10.50 4.48 7.60
CA ASP A 259 11.60 3.51 7.62
C ASP A 259 11.09 2.06 7.49
N CYS A 260 9.83 1.81 7.84
CA CYS A 260 9.13 0.53 7.62
C CYS A 260 9.04 0.15 6.13
N ASP A 261 9.11 1.14 5.23
CA ASP A 261 9.04 0.96 3.77
C ASP A 261 10.36 1.27 3.07
N SER A 262 11.47 1.15 3.79
CA SER A 262 12.80 1.40 3.22
C SER A 262 13.18 0.47 2.06
N HIS A 263 12.51 -0.67 1.87
CA HIS A 263 12.68 -1.53 0.68
C HIS A 263 12.11 -0.90 -0.60
N ILE A 264 11.04 -0.10 -0.49
CA ILE A 264 10.48 0.69 -1.59
C ILE A 264 11.47 1.80 -1.96
N ILE A 265 11.93 2.55 -0.96
CA ILE A 265 12.93 3.62 -1.13
C ILE A 265 14.23 3.08 -1.74
N SER A 266 14.69 1.91 -1.26
CA SER A 266 15.87 1.22 -1.80
C SER A 266 15.66 0.80 -3.25
N GLY A 267 14.46 0.35 -3.62
CA GLY A 267 14.11 0.02 -5.00
C GLY A 267 14.26 1.22 -5.93
N ILE A 268 13.75 2.38 -5.52
CA ILE A 268 13.92 3.65 -6.26
C ILE A 268 15.40 3.99 -6.42
N ASN A 269 16.14 3.98 -5.31
CA ASN A 269 17.54 4.38 -5.27
C ASN A 269 18.44 3.48 -6.14
N ASN A 270 18.15 2.18 -6.19
CA ASN A 270 18.95 1.20 -6.93
C ASN A 270 18.51 1.04 -8.40
N ASN A 271 17.32 1.51 -8.78
CA ASN A 271 16.83 1.39 -10.15
C ASN A 271 17.46 2.46 -11.08
N LYS A 272 18.49 2.06 -11.83
CA LYS A 272 19.21 2.91 -12.80
C LYS A 272 18.37 3.35 -14.01
N LYS A 273 17.27 2.65 -14.32
CA LYS A 273 16.38 2.95 -15.47
C LYS A 273 15.33 4.01 -15.14
N LEU A 274 15.14 4.31 -13.86
CA LEU A 274 14.29 5.39 -13.38
C LEU A 274 15.05 6.72 -13.41
N LYS A 275 14.44 7.75 -14.00
CA LYS A 275 15.06 9.05 -14.28
C LYS A 275 14.27 10.23 -13.73
N HIS A 276 12.94 10.15 -13.68
CA HIS A 276 12.11 11.29 -13.28
C HIS A 276 11.20 10.89 -12.13
N ILE A 277 11.22 11.62 -11.02
CA ILE A 277 10.34 11.36 -9.88
C ILE A 277 9.58 12.63 -9.52
N ALA A 278 8.28 12.49 -9.29
CA ALA A 278 7.46 13.51 -8.66
C ALA A 278 6.87 12.96 -7.36
N VAL A 279 6.95 13.72 -6.26
CA VAL A 279 6.45 13.30 -4.94
C VAL A 279 5.38 14.28 -4.45
N SER A 280 4.22 13.76 -4.06
CA SER A 280 3.18 14.58 -3.46
C SER A 280 3.51 14.93 -2.01
N ILE A 281 3.22 16.17 -1.62
CA ILE A 281 3.40 16.68 -0.26
C ILE A 281 2.05 17.16 0.26
N TYR A 282 1.60 16.58 1.38
CA TYR A 282 0.38 16.99 2.05
C TYR A 282 0.62 18.30 2.78
N THR A 283 -0.17 19.34 2.46
CA THR A 283 0.08 20.71 2.93
C THR A 283 -0.85 21.20 4.03
N ALA A 284 -2.01 20.58 4.22
CA ALA A 284 -2.97 21.06 5.19
C ALA A 284 -2.44 20.87 6.62
N GLY A 285 -2.60 21.90 7.46
CA GLY A 285 -2.13 21.88 8.85
C GLY A 285 -0.62 22.01 9.05
N LYS A 286 0.18 22.18 7.99
CA LYS A 286 1.65 22.29 8.07
C LYS A 286 2.14 23.72 7.89
N THR A 287 3.13 24.12 8.68
CA THR A 287 3.84 25.38 8.51
C THR A 287 4.79 25.31 7.31
N ARG A 288 5.36 26.46 6.93
CA ARG A 288 6.40 26.50 5.88
C ARG A 288 7.65 25.73 6.28
N GLU A 289 7.97 25.63 7.57
CA GLU A 289 9.15 24.93 8.05
C GLU A 289 8.93 23.42 8.01
N ASP A 290 7.78 22.94 8.49
CA ASP A 290 7.41 21.52 8.40
C ASP A 290 7.50 20.99 6.95
N LEU A 291 7.02 21.79 5.97
CA LEU A 291 7.09 21.44 4.56
C LEU A 291 8.52 21.41 4.02
N LYS A 292 9.41 22.27 4.53
CA LYS A 292 10.83 22.25 4.12
C LYS A 292 11.53 21.04 4.72
N ASP A 293 11.27 20.73 5.98
CA ASP A 293 11.87 19.60 6.70
C ASP A 293 11.48 18.28 6.05
N GLU A 294 10.20 18.08 5.76
CA GLU A 294 9.71 16.89 5.05
C GLU A 294 10.35 16.75 3.65
N VAL A 295 10.41 17.85 2.89
CA VAL A 295 11.08 17.85 1.57
C VAL A 295 12.57 17.56 1.70
N ALA A 296 13.24 18.08 2.73
CA ALA A 296 14.65 17.84 3.00
C ALA A 296 14.91 16.37 3.38
N GLU A 297 14.04 15.78 4.21
CA GLU A 297 14.10 14.38 4.61
C GLU A 297 13.92 13.44 3.40
N ILE A 298 12.91 13.68 2.56
CA ILE A 298 12.69 12.88 1.34
C ILE A 298 13.88 13.04 0.38
N LYS A 299 14.41 14.27 0.23
CA LYS A 299 15.62 14.53 -0.57
C LYS A 299 16.84 13.79 -0.04
N PHE A 300 16.95 13.60 1.27
CA PHE A 300 18.02 12.84 1.91
C PHE A 300 17.83 11.34 1.65
N LYS A 301 16.62 10.80 1.88
CA LYS A 301 16.27 9.39 1.60
C LYS A 301 16.46 9.02 0.12
N LEU A 302 16.25 9.96 -0.80
CA LEU A 302 16.46 9.80 -2.24
C LEU A 302 17.82 10.32 -2.74
N LYS A 303 18.79 10.56 -1.86
CA LYS A 303 20.13 11.04 -2.25
C LYS A 303 20.81 10.15 -3.31
N PRO A 304 20.80 8.81 -3.22
CA PRO A 304 21.38 7.95 -4.26
C PRO A 304 20.70 8.12 -5.62
N PHE A 305 19.36 8.28 -5.65
CA PHE A 305 18.64 8.60 -6.89
C PHE A 305 19.11 9.94 -7.49
N ARG A 306 19.12 10.99 -6.68
CA ARG A 306 19.44 12.36 -7.10
C ARG A 306 20.91 12.56 -7.51
N SER A 307 21.79 11.67 -7.11
CA SER A 307 23.23 11.76 -7.42
C SER A 307 23.56 11.20 -8.81
N ARG A 308 22.58 10.60 -9.50
CA ARG A 308 22.74 10.09 -10.87
C ARG A 308 22.55 11.19 -11.90
N GLU A 309 23.31 11.11 -12.99
CA GLU A 309 23.15 11.98 -14.15
C GLU A 309 21.75 11.85 -14.79
N ASP A 310 21.26 12.99 -15.28
CA ASP A 310 19.95 13.15 -15.94
C ASP A 310 18.76 12.70 -15.10
N THR A 311 18.84 12.87 -13.78
CA THR A 311 17.70 12.62 -12.88
C THR A 311 16.99 13.90 -12.46
N THR A 312 15.66 13.86 -12.40
CA THR A 312 14.85 14.96 -11.88
C THR A 312 14.01 14.50 -10.70
N LEU A 313 13.96 15.32 -9.65
CA LEU A 313 13.09 15.14 -8.49
C LEU A 313 12.25 16.39 -8.28
N GLU A 314 10.94 16.25 -8.43
CA GLU A 314 9.95 17.29 -8.26
C GLU A 314 9.05 17.01 -7.05
N PHE A 315 8.57 18.08 -6.43
CA PHE A 315 7.62 18.00 -5.32
C PHE A 315 6.38 18.80 -5.69
N PHE A 316 5.19 18.24 -5.43
CA PHE A 316 3.93 18.90 -5.76
C PHE A 316 2.94 18.84 -4.61
N LYS A 317 2.00 19.79 -4.58
CA LYS A 317 0.96 19.86 -3.55
C LYS A 317 -0.05 18.74 -3.73
N TYR A 318 -0.31 17.99 -2.66
CA TYR A 318 -1.25 16.86 -2.63
C TYR A 318 -2.62 17.21 -3.24
N ASN A 319 -3.21 18.32 -2.80
CA ASN A 319 -4.56 18.77 -3.19
C ASN A 319 -4.68 19.33 -4.62
N THR A 320 -3.58 19.42 -5.37
CA THR A 320 -3.60 19.86 -6.79
C THR A 320 -3.70 18.70 -7.77
N SER A 321 -3.61 17.48 -7.26
CA SER A 321 -3.75 16.25 -8.04
C SER A 321 -5.23 15.98 -8.38
N PRO A 322 -5.53 15.41 -9.55
CA PRO A 322 -6.86 14.86 -9.83
C PRO A 322 -7.25 13.71 -8.88
N PHE A 323 -6.29 13.17 -8.11
CA PHE A 323 -6.53 12.11 -7.12
C PHE A 323 -7.09 12.65 -5.80
N TYR A 324 -7.07 13.97 -5.60
CA TYR A 324 -7.56 14.57 -4.38
C TYR A 324 -9.09 14.42 -4.30
N TYR A 325 -9.58 13.75 -3.25
CA TYR A 325 -10.99 13.65 -2.94
C TYR A 325 -11.43 14.94 -2.25
N LYS A 326 -12.42 15.62 -2.83
CA LYS A 326 -13.10 16.73 -2.18
C LYS A 326 -14.41 16.17 -1.65
N GLU A 327 -14.53 16.12 -0.32
CA GLU A 327 -15.83 15.90 0.32
C GLU A 327 -16.82 17.02 -0.02
#